data_AF-A0A838U5Q2-F1
#
_entry.id   AF-A0A838U5Q2-F1
#
_cell.length_a   1.000
_cell.length_b   1.000
_cell.length_c   1.000
_cell.angle_alpha   90.00
_cell.angle_beta   90.00
_cell.angle_gamma   90.00
#
_symmetry.space_group_name_H-M   'P 1'
#
loop_
_entity.id
_entity.type
_entity.pdbx_description
1 polymer ?
#
loop_
_entity_poly.entity_id
_entity_poly.type
_entity_poly.pdbx_seq_one_letter_code
_entity_poly.pdbx_strand_id
1 'polypeptide(L)' 'MPNHAMVPHYSGTTLEAQNRYAKGIKDCLSRFLENRPLEQQYLIVDKGSVVSPSYSYAFKT' A
#
# COMPACT_ATOMS: atom_id res chain seq x y z
N MET A 1 23.62 21.77 5.60
CA MET A 1 24.15 20.55 6.26
C MET A 1 25.30 20.03 5.42
N PRO A 2 26.53 19.93 5.91
CA PRO A 2 27.62 19.30 5.16
C PRO A 2 27.39 17.79 5.02
N ASN A 3 27.76 17.19 3.88
CA ASN A 3 27.74 15.73 3.61
C ASN A 3 26.38 15.01 3.80
N HIS A 4 25.26 15.68 3.54
CA HIS A 4 23.94 15.04 3.55
C HIS A 4 23.56 14.44 2.19
N ALA A 5 22.88 13.30 2.20
CA ALA A 5 22.39 12.60 1.00
C ALA A 5 20.86 12.58 0.92
N MET A 6 20.22 13.64 1.44
CA MET A 6 18.77 13.75 1.42
C MET A 6 18.28 14.03 0.01
N VAL A 7 17.16 13.42 -0.33
CA VAL A 7 16.47 13.60 -1.60
C VAL A 7 14.97 13.83 -1.37
N PRO A 8 14.25 14.41 -2.33
CA PRO A 8 12.79 14.36 -2.32
C PRO A 8 12.29 12.91 -2.23
N HIS A 9 11.07 12.71 -1.77
CA HIS A 9 10.48 11.38 -1.67
C HIS A 9 10.18 10.80 -3.07
N TYR A 10 11.19 10.19 -3.72
CA TYR A 10 11.08 9.67 -5.07
C TYR A 10 11.39 8.18 -5.20
N SER A 11 12.05 7.55 -4.22
CA SER A 11 12.55 6.17 -4.34
C SER A 11 11.45 5.15 -4.66
N GLY A 12 10.25 5.34 -4.12
CA GLY A 12 9.07 4.51 -4.40
C GLY A 12 8.29 4.88 -5.66
N THR A 13 8.65 5.97 -6.36
CA THR A 13 7.93 6.51 -7.53
C THR A 13 8.79 6.59 -8.80
N THR A 14 9.80 5.73 -8.92
CA THR A 14 10.53 5.52 -10.17
C THR A 14 9.58 5.04 -11.27
N LEU A 15 9.86 5.32 -12.56
CA LEU A 15 8.97 4.97 -13.68
C LEU A 15 8.55 3.48 -13.68
N GLU A 16 9.46 2.59 -13.33
CA GLU A 16 9.16 1.16 -13.19
C GLU A 16 8.21 0.86 -12.02
N ALA A 17 8.40 1.53 -10.87
CA ALA A 17 7.50 1.40 -9.73
C ALA A 17 6.10 1.94 -10.06
N GLN A 18 6.01 3.04 -10.82
CA GLN A 18 4.73 3.59 -11.30
C GLN A 18 3.93 2.57 -12.09
N ASN A 19 4.57 1.87 -13.03
CA ASN A 19 3.92 0.81 -13.80
C ASN A 19 3.36 -0.31 -12.89
N ARG A 20 4.07 -0.68 -11.82
CA ARG A 20 3.62 -1.73 -10.88
C ARG A 20 2.46 -1.26 -10.02
N TYR A 21 2.58 -0.11 -9.34
CA TYR A 21 1.51 0.34 -8.44
C TYR A 21 0.27 0.81 -9.21
N ALA A 22 0.40 1.33 -10.43
CA ALA A 22 -0.75 1.70 -11.28
C ALA A 22 -1.57 0.47 -11.68
N LYS A 23 -0.90 -0.65 -12.04
CA LYS A 23 -1.56 -1.94 -12.28
C LYS A 23 -2.24 -2.48 -11.03
N GLY A 24 -1.56 -2.42 -9.89
CA GLY A 24 -2.12 -2.84 -8.60
C GLY A 24 -3.38 -2.06 -8.24
N ILE A 25 -3.37 -0.72 -8.39
CA ILE A 25 -4.56 0.09 -8.10
C ILE A 25 -5.71 -0.19 -9.07
N LYS A 26 -5.41 -0.44 -10.35
CA LYS A 26 -6.43 -0.84 -11.33
C LYS A 26 -7.09 -2.16 -10.92
N ASP A 27 -6.32 -3.16 -10.53
CA ASP A 27 -6.87 -4.45 -10.07
C ASP A 27 -7.72 -4.30 -8.80
N CYS A 28 -7.24 -3.55 -7.80
CA CYS A 28 -8.01 -3.26 -6.59
C CYS A 28 -9.34 -2.58 -6.91
N LEU A 29 -9.33 -1.57 -7.78
CA LEU A 29 -10.56 -0.87 -8.18
C LEU A 29 -11.50 -1.78 -8.97
N SER A 30 -11.00 -2.57 -9.93
CA SER A 30 -11.81 -3.55 -10.66
C SER A 30 -12.50 -4.53 -9.71
N ARG A 31 -11.76 -5.11 -8.76
CA ARG A 31 -12.31 -6.02 -7.75
C ARG A 31 -13.39 -5.35 -6.91
N PHE A 32 -13.12 -4.14 -6.41
CA PHE A 32 -14.07 -3.38 -5.62
C PHE A 32 -15.38 -3.11 -6.38
N LEU A 33 -15.29 -2.61 -7.61
CA LEU A 33 -16.46 -2.29 -8.44
C LEU A 33 -17.24 -3.54 -8.86
N GLU A 34 -16.57 -4.69 -9.01
CA GLU A 34 -17.18 -5.98 -9.33
C GLU A 34 -17.68 -6.74 -8.08
N ASN A 35 -17.62 -6.15 -6.89
CA ASN A 35 -17.91 -6.81 -5.61
C ASN A 35 -17.11 -8.10 -5.38
N ARG A 36 -15.88 -8.15 -5.90
CA ARG A 36 -14.91 -9.24 -5.63
C ARG A 36 -14.01 -8.87 -4.45
N PRO A 37 -13.53 -9.87 -3.67
CA PRO A 37 -12.59 -9.61 -2.60
C PRO A 37 -11.27 -9.04 -3.13
N LEU A 38 -10.74 -8.06 -2.40
CA LEU A 38 -9.35 -7.58 -2.55
C LEU A 38 -8.37 -8.66 -2.10
N GLU A 39 -7.15 -8.60 -2.61
CA GLU A 39 -6.09 -9.51 -2.14
C GLU A 39 -5.71 -9.17 -0.70
N GLN A 40 -5.56 -10.20 0.15
CA GLN A 40 -5.29 -10.02 1.58
C GLN A 40 -4.05 -9.14 1.85
N GLN A 41 -3.03 -9.26 1.00
CA GLN A 41 -1.79 -8.48 1.07
C GLN A 41 -1.95 -6.98 0.82
N TYR A 42 -3.07 -6.56 0.21
CA TYR A 42 -3.40 -5.15 -0.02
C TYR A 42 -4.31 -4.56 1.07
N LEU A 43 -4.77 -5.37 2.03
CA LEU A 43 -5.64 -4.91 3.10
C LEU A 43 -4.81 -4.46 4.32
N ILE A 44 -5.02 -3.21 4.72
CA ILE A 44 -4.49 -2.67 5.99
C ILE A 44 -5.57 -2.77 7.08
N VAL A 45 -6.79 -2.34 6.75
CA VAL A 45 -7.98 -2.38 7.62
C VAL A 45 -9.10 -3.07 6.87
N ASP A 46 -9.81 -3.98 7.54
CA ASP A 46 -11.05 -4.58 7.05
C ASP A 46 -12.04 -4.76 8.20
N LYS A 47 -13.34 -4.55 7.93
CA LYS A 47 -14.46 -4.69 8.89
C LYS A 47 -14.23 -4.01 10.26
N GLY A 48 -13.58 -2.85 10.26
CA GLY A 48 -13.33 -2.06 11.48
C GLY A 48 -12.09 -2.46 12.29
N SER A 49 -11.26 -3.38 11.79
CA SER A 49 -10.05 -3.84 12.47
C SER A 49 -8.83 -3.80 11.55
N VAL A 50 -7.66 -3.56 12.13
CA VAL A 50 -6.38 -3.68 11.43
C VAL A 50 -6.10 -5.17 11.18
N VAL A 51 -6.03 -5.55 9.90
CA VAL A 51 -5.81 -6.95 9.48
C VAL A 51 -4.38 -7.20 8.99
N SER A 52 -3.63 -6.14 8.72
CA SER A 52 -2.21 -6.25 8.35
C SER A 52 -1.36 -6.65 9.57
N PRO A 53 -0.61 -7.77 9.51
CA PRO A 53 0.27 -8.18 10.60
C PRO A 53 1.30 -7.12 10.97
N SER A 54 1.75 -6.34 9.97
CA SER A 54 2.76 -5.29 10.13
C SER A 54 2.32 -4.14 11.02
N TYR A 55 1.01 -3.90 11.18
CA TYR A 55 0.47 -2.81 12.00
C TYR A 55 -0.33 -3.31 13.22
N SER A 56 -0.58 -4.62 13.30
CA SER A 56 -1.41 -5.22 14.35
C SER A 56 -0.93 -4.91 15.78
N TYR A 57 0.37 -4.69 15.98
CA TYR A 57 0.94 -4.40 17.30
C TYR A 57 0.43 -3.09 17.91
N ALA A 58 0.08 -2.10 17.09
CA ALA A 58 -0.34 -0.78 17.57
C ALA A 58 -1.76 -0.77 18.15
N PHE A 59 -2.52 -1.86 17.99
CA PHE A 59 -3.95 -1.95 18.33
C PHE A 59 -4.27 -3.13 19.25
N LYS A 60 -3.25 -3.82 19.77
CA LYS A 60 -3.42 -4.82 20.83
C LYS A 60 -3.48 -4.09 22.17
N THR A 61 -4.66 -4.08 22.80
CA THR A 61 -4.81 -3.74 24.22
C THR A 61 -4.29 -4.85 25.12
#